data_AF-A0AAJ6TM64-F1
#
_entry.id   AF-A0AAJ6TM64-F1
#
_cell.length_a   1.000
_cell.length_b   1.000
_cell.length_c   1.000
_cell.angle_alpha   90.00
_cell.angle_beta   90.00
_cell.angle_gamma   90.00
#
_symmetry.space_group_name_H-M   'P 1'
#
loop_
_entity.id
_entity.type
_entity.pdbx_description
1 polymer ?
#
loop_
_entity_poly.entity_id
_entity_poly.type
_entity_poly.pdbx_seq_one_letter_code
_entity_poly.pdbx_strand_id
1 'polypeptide(L)'
;MSWLMDMLGPSLWDVWNNNFNSNLMSTEMVACIAVEAISIFEKMHSRGYVHGDVKPENFLLGPLGTPKEKKLFLVDLGLATRWRDSSTGLHVEYDQNPDVFRGTVRYASVHGHLGRTGSRRDDLESLAYTLIFLLRGRLPWQGYQGENKGFVVCKKKMATTSDALCCFCPQPFKQLIEYVANLKFDEEPNYAKCISLFDGIVGTNPDIRPLNTEGAQKVAHKRGGLTMDAEDEQLRKKVRMGMPATQWISVYNAHRSMKQRYHYNVADARLGQHIEKGNEDGLFISSVASCQNQWAIIMDAGANYSAQVYELSPYFLRKEWIIEHWEKNYYISAIAGANNGSSLIVMSKGTSYMQQSYKISDSFPFKWINRKWKEGFYVTAMATSGGRWVVVMSRGAGFAKQVVELDFLYPSEGIHLRWDSGYRITATAATCDQAAFVLSLPKRKHTDETQETLRTSAFPSTHVKEKWAKNLYVASICYGRTTS
;
A
#
# COMPACT_ATOMS: atom_id res chain seq x y z
N MET A 1 -29.17 6.41 -24.05
CA MET A 1 -28.46 5.35 -24.81
C MET A 1 -28.76 4.04 -24.10
N SER A 2 -29.53 3.14 -24.71
CA SER A 2 -29.81 1.81 -24.16
C SER A 2 -28.83 0.81 -24.75
N TRP A 3 -28.31 -0.11 -23.93
CA TRP A 3 -27.44 -1.19 -24.37
C TRP A 3 -28.27 -2.48 -24.47
N LEU A 4 -28.25 -3.12 -25.64
CA LEU A 4 -28.82 -4.45 -25.84
C LEU A 4 -27.69 -5.47 -25.67
N MET A 5 -27.91 -6.48 -24.81
CA MET A 5 -26.95 -7.56 -24.55
C MET A 5 -27.67 -8.91 -24.62
N ASP A 6 -26.92 -9.97 -24.92
CA ASP A 6 -27.44 -11.33 -24.89
C ASP A 6 -27.97 -11.67 -23.50
N MET A 7 -29.15 -12.30 -23.44
CA MET A 7 -29.69 -12.83 -22.19
C MET A 7 -28.89 -14.07 -21.77
N LEU A 8 -28.37 -14.07 -20.55
CA LEU A 8 -27.60 -15.16 -19.95
C LEU A 8 -28.41 -15.91 -18.90
N GLY A 9 -27.84 -16.99 -18.38
CA GLY A 9 -28.39 -17.77 -17.27
C GLY A 9 -28.15 -17.13 -15.89
N PRO A 10 -28.34 -17.88 -14.80
CA PRO A 10 -28.17 -17.38 -13.43
C PRO A 10 -26.72 -16.97 -13.14
N SER A 11 -26.54 -16.01 -12.23
CA SER A 11 -25.22 -15.66 -11.71
C SER A 11 -24.70 -16.74 -10.75
N LEU A 12 -23.39 -16.77 -10.49
CA LEU A 12 -22.84 -17.66 -9.47
C LEU A 12 -23.40 -17.35 -8.07
N TRP A 13 -23.80 -16.10 -7.81
CA TRP A 13 -24.50 -15.73 -6.59
C TRP A 13 -25.88 -16.41 -6.48
N ASP A 14 -26.66 -16.42 -7.56
CA ASP A 14 -27.96 -17.07 -7.61
C ASP A 14 -27.83 -18.57 -7.41
N VAL A 15 -26.86 -19.19 -8.10
CA VAL A 15 -26.58 -20.63 -7.97
C VAL A 15 -26.14 -20.98 -6.54
N TRP A 16 -25.33 -20.13 -5.91
CA TRP A 16 -24.86 -20.34 -4.54
C TRP A 16 -26.01 -20.23 -3.52
N ASN A 17 -26.90 -19.24 -3.65
CA ASN A 17 -28.05 -19.06 -2.75
C ASN A 17 -29.14 -20.12 -2.92
N ASN A 18 -29.38 -20.60 -4.15
CA ASN A 18 -30.44 -21.57 -4.43
C ASN A 18 -30.03 -23.01 -4.09
N ASN A 19 -28.83 -23.23 -3.54
CA ASN A 19 -28.36 -24.56 -3.18
C ASN A 19 -28.93 -24.98 -1.81
N PHE A 20 -30.16 -25.51 -1.85
CA PHE A 20 -31.09 -25.75 -0.72
C PHE A 20 -30.54 -26.55 0.48
N ASN A 21 -29.40 -27.23 0.37
CA ASN A 21 -28.91 -28.15 1.41
C ASN A 21 -27.68 -27.66 2.20
N SER A 22 -26.99 -26.57 1.82
CA SER A 22 -25.85 -26.07 2.63
C SER A 22 -25.35 -24.65 2.34
N ASN A 23 -25.86 -23.91 1.34
CA ASN A 23 -25.22 -22.66 0.87
C ASN A 23 -23.72 -22.83 0.54
N LEU A 24 -23.29 -23.98 0.02
CA LEU A 24 -21.90 -24.24 -0.38
C LEU A 24 -21.87 -24.90 -1.76
N MET A 25 -20.96 -24.46 -2.62
CA MET A 25 -20.69 -25.13 -3.90
C MET A 25 -19.71 -26.29 -3.70
N SER A 26 -19.86 -27.37 -4.48
CA SER A 26 -18.93 -28.49 -4.45
C SER A 26 -17.52 -28.05 -4.85
N THR A 27 -16.51 -28.70 -4.29
CA THR A 27 -15.11 -28.43 -4.61
C THR A 27 -14.80 -28.52 -6.11
N GLU A 28 -15.36 -29.52 -6.79
CA GLU A 28 -15.23 -29.69 -8.23
C GLU A 28 -15.86 -28.53 -9.01
N MET A 29 -17.05 -28.07 -8.61
CA MET A 29 -17.70 -26.93 -9.26
C MET A 29 -16.87 -25.66 -9.12
N VAL A 30 -16.37 -25.36 -7.93
CA VAL A 30 -15.54 -24.15 -7.72
C VAL A 30 -14.20 -24.26 -8.45
N ALA A 31 -13.61 -25.44 -8.57
CA ALA A 31 -12.42 -25.66 -9.39
C ALA A 31 -12.69 -25.41 -10.89
N CYS A 32 -13.82 -25.88 -11.42
CA CYS A 32 -14.21 -25.59 -12.80
C CYS A 32 -14.44 -24.09 -13.03
N ILE A 33 -15.06 -23.40 -12.07
CA ILE A 33 -15.23 -21.93 -12.08
C ILE A 33 -13.87 -21.24 -12.10
N ALA A 34 -12.91 -21.67 -11.28
CA ALA A 34 -11.56 -21.11 -11.24
C ALA A 34 -10.89 -21.19 -12.63
N VAL A 35 -10.90 -22.39 -13.24
CA VAL A 35 -10.30 -22.64 -14.55
C VAL A 35 -10.89 -21.74 -15.64
N GLU A 36 -12.22 -21.66 -15.73
CA GLU A 36 -12.87 -20.81 -16.74
C GLU A 36 -12.69 -19.31 -16.46
N ALA A 37 -12.80 -18.87 -15.20
CA ALA A 37 -12.60 -17.47 -14.82
C ALA A 37 -11.18 -16.98 -15.14
N ILE A 38 -10.15 -17.80 -14.85
CA ILE A 38 -8.76 -17.47 -15.19
C ILE A 38 -8.58 -17.35 -16.71
N SER A 39 -9.18 -18.25 -17.50
CA SER A 39 -9.16 -18.19 -18.97
C SER A 39 -9.89 -16.95 -19.52
N ILE A 40 -10.97 -16.52 -18.88
CA ILE A 40 -11.66 -15.27 -19.21
C ILE A 40 -10.75 -14.07 -18.91
N PHE A 41 -10.09 -14.04 -17.76
CA PHE A 41 -9.15 -12.97 -17.42
C PHE A 41 -7.96 -12.92 -18.37
N GLU A 42 -7.35 -14.04 -18.76
CA GLU A 42 -6.29 -14.04 -19.78
C GLU A 42 -6.74 -13.35 -21.08
N LYS A 43 -7.96 -13.63 -21.54
CA LYS A 43 -8.55 -13.01 -22.74
C LYS A 43 -8.87 -11.53 -22.56
N MET A 44 -9.28 -11.11 -21.38
CA MET A 44 -9.56 -9.71 -21.08
C MET A 44 -8.27 -8.91 -20.92
N HIS A 45 -7.33 -9.45 -20.16
CA HIS A 45 -6.02 -8.85 -19.91
C HIS A 45 -5.20 -8.73 -21.19
N SER A 46 -5.22 -9.72 -22.08
CA SER A 46 -4.57 -9.61 -23.40
C SER A 46 -5.12 -8.49 -24.29
N ARG A 47 -6.35 -8.00 -24.01
CA ARG A 47 -6.93 -6.82 -24.65
C ARG A 47 -6.57 -5.49 -23.96
N GLY A 48 -5.76 -5.53 -22.90
CA GLY A 48 -5.26 -4.35 -22.18
C GLY A 48 -6.17 -3.83 -21.07
N TYR A 49 -7.19 -4.60 -20.66
CA TYR A 49 -8.16 -4.23 -19.63
C TYR A 49 -8.11 -5.14 -18.42
N VAL A 50 -8.39 -4.58 -17.24
CA VAL A 50 -8.74 -5.29 -16.00
C VAL A 50 -10.20 -5.00 -15.67
N HIS A 51 -10.87 -5.94 -15.02
CA HIS A 51 -12.28 -5.89 -14.68
C HIS A 51 -12.57 -4.94 -13.51
N GLY A 52 -11.82 -5.07 -12.42
CA GLY A 52 -11.92 -4.15 -11.26
C GLY A 52 -13.12 -4.39 -10.32
N ASP A 53 -14.09 -5.22 -10.69
CA ASP A 53 -15.20 -5.64 -9.80
C ASP A 53 -15.52 -7.13 -9.89
N VAL A 54 -14.53 -7.96 -9.60
CA VAL A 54 -14.66 -9.43 -9.61
C VAL A 54 -15.45 -9.89 -8.39
N LYS A 55 -16.61 -10.52 -8.63
CA LYS A 55 -17.55 -11.01 -7.61
C LYS A 55 -18.49 -12.07 -8.18
N PRO A 56 -19.12 -12.93 -7.36
CA PRO A 56 -20.05 -13.96 -7.84
C PRO A 56 -21.17 -13.44 -8.75
N GLU A 57 -21.68 -12.25 -8.49
CA GLU A 57 -22.77 -11.62 -9.23
C GLU A 57 -22.41 -11.28 -10.68
N ASN A 58 -21.13 -11.04 -10.98
CA ASN A 58 -20.65 -10.67 -12.31
C ASN A 58 -20.22 -11.87 -13.16
N PHE A 59 -20.33 -13.09 -12.62
CA PHE A 59 -20.12 -14.33 -13.35
C PHE A 59 -21.46 -15.04 -13.58
N LEU A 60 -21.84 -15.23 -14.84
CA LEU A 60 -23.11 -15.85 -15.21
C LEU A 60 -22.87 -17.15 -15.99
N LEU A 61 -23.76 -18.11 -15.78
CA LEU A 61 -23.84 -19.32 -16.61
C LEU A 61 -24.55 -18.99 -17.93
N GLY A 62 -24.42 -19.87 -18.92
CA GLY A 62 -25.19 -19.73 -20.16
C GLY A 62 -26.68 -20.05 -19.94
N PRO A 63 -27.55 -19.67 -20.91
CA PRO A 63 -28.97 -19.96 -20.79
C PRO A 63 -29.27 -21.47 -20.70
N LEU A 64 -30.22 -21.83 -19.84
CA LEU A 64 -30.67 -23.21 -19.64
C LEU A 64 -31.18 -23.84 -20.93
N GLY A 65 -30.87 -25.12 -21.16
CA GLY A 65 -31.29 -25.85 -22.35
C GLY A 65 -30.53 -25.48 -23.62
N THR A 66 -29.45 -24.71 -23.51
CA THR A 66 -28.59 -24.36 -24.65
C THR A 66 -27.25 -25.10 -24.60
N PRO A 67 -26.53 -25.27 -25.73
CA PRO A 67 -25.18 -25.83 -25.73
C PRO A 67 -24.16 -25.03 -24.89
N LYS A 68 -24.52 -23.79 -24.50
CA LYS A 68 -23.70 -22.90 -23.68
C LYS A 68 -24.09 -22.91 -22.20
N GLU A 69 -25.09 -23.70 -21.78
CA GLU A 69 -25.59 -23.73 -20.39
C GLU A 69 -24.46 -23.85 -19.35
N LYS A 70 -23.52 -24.77 -19.59
CA LYS A 70 -22.37 -25.01 -18.70
C LYS A 70 -21.18 -24.04 -18.91
N LYS A 71 -21.33 -23.01 -19.74
CA LYS A 71 -20.27 -22.05 -20.04
C LYS A 71 -20.33 -20.85 -19.08
N LEU A 72 -19.18 -20.41 -18.59
CA LEU A 72 -19.07 -19.23 -17.75
C LEU A 72 -18.88 -17.96 -18.60
N PHE A 73 -19.54 -16.88 -18.18
CA PHE A 73 -19.43 -15.55 -18.78
C PHE A 73 -19.10 -14.53 -17.70
N LEU A 74 -18.30 -13.52 -18.05
CA LEU A 74 -18.03 -12.34 -17.22
C LEU A 74 -18.81 -11.16 -17.81
N VAL A 75 -19.56 -10.46 -16.96
CA VAL A 75 -20.38 -9.30 -17.34
C VAL A 75 -20.03 -8.09 -16.47
N ASP A 76 -20.66 -6.95 -16.76
CA ASP A 76 -20.50 -5.69 -16.03
C ASP A 76 -19.08 -5.11 -16.08
N LEU A 77 -18.72 -4.59 -17.25
CA LEU A 77 -17.46 -3.88 -17.47
C LEU A 77 -17.51 -2.41 -17.02
N GLY A 78 -18.48 -2.00 -16.19
CA GLY A 78 -18.67 -0.61 -15.77
C GLY A 78 -17.51 -0.03 -14.96
N LEU A 79 -16.73 -0.90 -14.31
CA LEU A 79 -15.53 -0.54 -13.54
C LEU A 79 -14.23 -0.97 -14.22
N ALA A 80 -14.30 -1.49 -15.45
CA ALA A 80 -13.13 -1.94 -16.18
C ALA A 80 -12.19 -0.75 -16.45
N THR A 81 -10.90 -0.96 -16.22
CA THR A 81 -9.85 0.05 -16.45
C THR A 81 -8.73 -0.54 -17.29
N ARG A 82 -7.90 0.33 -17.84
CA ARG A 82 -6.79 -0.08 -18.69
C ARG A 82 -5.55 -0.27 -17.85
N TRP A 83 -4.95 -1.46 -17.92
CA TRP A 83 -3.63 -1.72 -17.34
C TRP A 83 -2.49 -1.48 -18.34
N ARG A 84 -2.82 -1.38 -19.63
CA ARG A 84 -1.89 -1.19 -20.73
C ARG A 84 -2.23 0.04 -21.56
N ASP A 85 -1.24 0.89 -21.81
CA ASP A 85 -1.38 2.06 -22.69
C ASP A 85 -1.59 1.66 -24.16
N SER A 86 -2.41 2.40 -24.91
CA SER A 86 -2.84 2.01 -26.28
C SER A 86 -1.84 2.40 -27.32
N SER A 87 -1.10 3.47 -27.03
CA SER A 87 -0.16 4.06 -27.97
C SER A 87 1.18 3.35 -27.87
N THR A 88 1.65 3.06 -26.66
CA THR A 88 2.97 2.45 -26.42
C THR A 88 2.88 0.94 -26.26
N GLY A 89 1.72 0.41 -25.87
CA GLY A 89 1.60 -0.99 -25.47
C GLY A 89 2.40 -1.32 -24.20
N LEU A 90 2.83 -0.33 -23.43
CA LEU A 90 3.51 -0.52 -22.14
C LEU A 90 2.50 -0.56 -20.99
N HIS A 91 2.94 -1.07 -19.84
CA HIS A 91 2.16 -1.03 -18.61
C HIS A 91 1.90 0.42 -18.20
N VAL A 92 0.71 0.70 -17.65
CA VAL A 92 0.40 2.03 -17.09
C VAL A 92 1.30 2.34 -15.88
N GLU A 93 1.60 3.62 -15.67
CA GLU A 93 2.40 4.05 -14.53
C GLU A 93 1.68 3.76 -13.20
N TYR A 94 2.47 3.33 -12.21
CA TYR A 94 1.99 3.14 -10.85
C TYR A 94 1.65 4.48 -10.19
N ASP A 95 0.48 4.54 -9.56
CA ASP A 95 0.09 5.64 -8.69
C ASP A 95 -0.71 5.14 -7.49
N GLN A 96 -0.86 6.00 -6.49
CA GLN A 96 -1.71 5.75 -5.33
C GLN A 96 -2.57 6.96 -5.00
N ASN A 97 -3.87 6.71 -4.88
CA ASN A 97 -4.87 7.68 -4.45
C ASN A 97 -5.69 7.09 -3.30
N PRO A 98 -5.23 7.24 -2.04
CA PRO A 98 -5.81 6.58 -0.86
C PRO A 98 -7.32 6.80 -0.63
N ASP A 99 -7.89 7.87 -1.17
CA ASP A 99 -9.30 8.21 -1.00
C ASP A 99 -10.22 7.64 -2.09
N VAL A 100 -9.65 7.03 -3.13
CA VAL A 100 -10.40 6.49 -4.27
C VAL A 100 -10.44 4.97 -4.15
N PHE A 101 -11.61 4.46 -3.78
CA PHE A 101 -11.94 3.03 -3.82
C PHE A 101 -13.07 2.78 -4.82
N ARG A 102 -12.95 1.71 -5.60
CA ARG A 102 -14.00 1.22 -6.51
C ARG A 102 -14.13 -0.30 -6.37
N GLY A 103 -15.32 -0.82 -6.68
CA GLY A 103 -15.63 -2.24 -6.63
C GLY A 103 -16.21 -2.70 -5.29
N THR A 104 -16.35 -4.00 -5.15
CA THR A 104 -17.04 -4.61 -4.01
C THR A 104 -16.08 -4.90 -2.85
N VAL A 105 -16.18 -4.15 -1.74
CA VAL A 105 -15.33 -4.24 -0.53
C VAL A 105 -14.95 -5.67 -0.12
N ARG A 106 -15.93 -6.60 -0.17
CA ARG A 106 -15.76 -7.99 0.22
C ARG A 106 -14.69 -8.71 -0.60
N TYR A 107 -14.69 -8.50 -1.92
CA TYR A 107 -13.86 -9.24 -2.87
C TYR A 107 -12.70 -8.42 -3.44
N ALA A 108 -12.73 -7.09 -3.36
CA ALA A 108 -11.67 -6.23 -3.92
C ALA A 108 -10.28 -6.56 -3.35
N SER A 109 -9.24 -6.48 -4.19
CA SER A 109 -7.84 -6.69 -3.78
C SER A 109 -7.41 -5.74 -2.65
N VAL A 110 -6.36 -6.11 -1.91
CA VAL A 110 -5.73 -5.22 -0.93
C VAL A 110 -5.24 -3.93 -1.59
N HIS A 111 -4.70 -4.05 -2.80
CA HIS A 111 -4.19 -2.92 -3.58
C HIS A 111 -5.31 -1.93 -3.96
N GLY A 112 -6.49 -2.44 -4.34
CA GLY A 112 -7.68 -1.62 -4.58
C GLY A 112 -8.15 -0.90 -3.32
N HIS A 113 -8.14 -1.55 -2.15
CA HIS A 113 -8.43 -0.91 -0.87
C HIS A 113 -7.45 0.21 -0.52
N LEU A 114 -6.18 0.06 -0.89
CA LEU A 114 -5.13 1.07 -0.71
C LEU A 114 -5.16 2.17 -1.78
N GLY A 115 -6.12 2.14 -2.71
CA GLY A 115 -6.25 3.13 -3.77
C GLY A 115 -5.12 3.12 -4.78
N ARG A 116 -4.41 2.00 -4.93
CA ARG A 116 -3.35 1.83 -5.93
C ARG A 116 -3.95 1.70 -7.33
N THR A 117 -3.18 2.09 -8.35
CA THR A 117 -3.54 1.80 -9.75
C THR A 117 -3.84 0.31 -9.91
N GLY A 118 -5.01 -0.01 -10.48
CA GLY A 118 -5.41 -1.39 -10.71
C GLY A 118 -4.61 -2.06 -11.82
N SER A 119 -4.30 -3.34 -11.63
CA SER A 119 -3.50 -4.17 -12.54
C SER A 119 -4.01 -5.60 -12.56
N ARG A 120 -3.40 -6.47 -13.37
CA ARG A 120 -3.89 -7.84 -13.59
C ARG A 120 -3.88 -8.69 -12.32
N ARG A 121 -2.99 -8.39 -11.37
CA ARG A 121 -2.95 -9.08 -10.07
C ARG A 121 -4.22 -8.85 -9.25
N ASP A 122 -4.85 -7.69 -9.40
CA ASP A 122 -6.04 -7.30 -8.65
C ASP A 122 -7.25 -8.17 -8.98
N ASP A 123 -7.47 -8.47 -10.27
CA ASP A 123 -8.56 -9.35 -10.70
C ASP A 123 -8.34 -10.79 -10.22
N LEU A 124 -7.10 -11.29 -10.27
CA LEU A 124 -6.76 -12.63 -9.80
C LEU A 124 -6.86 -12.78 -8.27
N GLU A 125 -6.43 -11.76 -7.52
CA GLU A 125 -6.60 -11.73 -6.07
C GLU A 125 -8.09 -11.69 -5.67
N SER A 126 -8.87 -10.86 -6.37
CA SER A 126 -10.31 -10.75 -6.14
C SER A 126 -11.05 -12.05 -6.52
N LEU A 127 -10.59 -12.75 -7.55
CA LEU A 127 -11.05 -14.09 -7.91
C LEU A 127 -10.74 -15.08 -6.79
N ALA A 128 -9.53 -15.09 -6.25
CA ALA A 128 -9.15 -15.99 -5.17
C ALA A 128 -10.07 -15.82 -3.95
N TYR A 129 -10.37 -14.58 -3.54
CA TYR A 129 -11.35 -14.30 -2.48
C TYR A 129 -12.77 -14.75 -2.84
N THR A 130 -13.17 -14.57 -4.10
CA THR A 130 -14.46 -15.03 -4.61
C THR A 130 -14.59 -16.56 -4.54
N LEU A 131 -13.57 -17.31 -4.95
CA LEU A 131 -13.56 -18.77 -4.91
C LEU A 131 -13.61 -19.30 -3.47
N ILE A 132 -12.85 -18.72 -2.54
CA ILE A 132 -12.92 -19.08 -1.12
C ILE A 132 -14.31 -18.80 -0.54
N PHE A 133 -14.93 -17.69 -0.93
CA PHE A 133 -16.31 -17.41 -0.54
C PHE A 133 -17.28 -18.47 -1.06
N LEU A 134 -17.21 -18.87 -2.33
CA LEU A 134 -18.09 -19.90 -2.90
C LEU A 134 -17.92 -21.28 -2.22
N LEU A 135 -16.69 -21.60 -1.79
CA LEU A 135 -16.38 -22.84 -1.05
C LEU A 135 -16.79 -22.84 0.41
N ARG A 136 -16.69 -21.70 1.10
CA ARG A 136 -16.82 -21.63 2.56
C ARG A 136 -18.07 -20.89 3.04
N GLY A 137 -18.74 -20.18 2.12
CA GLY A 137 -19.85 -19.29 2.39
C GLY A 137 -19.52 -18.02 3.17
N ARG A 138 -18.27 -17.87 3.63
CA ARG A 138 -17.82 -16.69 4.35
C ARG A 138 -16.33 -16.40 4.18
N LEU A 139 -15.97 -15.13 4.35
CA LEU A 139 -14.62 -14.59 4.44
C LEU A 139 -14.39 -13.98 5.84
N PRO A 140 -13.15 -14.01 6.36
CA PRO A 140 -12.82 -13.53 7.71
C PRO A 140 -13.07 -12.03 7.97
N TRP A 141 -13.33 -11.25 6.92
CA TRP A 141 -13.52 -9.79 6.96
C TRP A 141 -14.95 -9.36 6.62
N GLN A 142 -15.95 -10.24 6.78
CA GLN A 142 -17.36 -9.86 6.68
C GLN A 142 -17.91 -9.30 8.00
N GLY A 143 -19.02 -8.55 7.92
CA GLY A 143 -19.75 -8.04 9.09
C GLY A 143 -19.43 -6.60 9.49
N TYR A 144 -18.39 -5.97 8.93
CA TYR A 144 -18.07 -4.57 9.21
C TYR A 144 -19.03 -3.59 8.52
N GLN A 145 -19.39 -2.51 9.22
CA GLN A 145 -20.32 -1.46 8.79
C GLN A 145 -19.75 -0.05 9.05
N GLY A 146 -20.38 0.98 8.50
CA GLY A 146 -19.99 2.38 8.67
C GLY A 146 -18.95 2.88 7.67
N GLU A 147 -18.60 4.17 7.77
CA GLU A 147 -17.71 4.84 6.81
C GLU A 147 -16.29 4.26 6.79
N ASN A 148 -15.79 3.76 7.93
CA ASN A 148 -14.47 3.15 8.06
C ASN A 148 -14.42 1.67 7.65
N LYS A 149 -15.50 1.12 7.09
CA LYS A 149 -15.57 -0.30 6.71
C LYS A 149 -14.44 -0.73 5.78
N GLY A 150 -14.10 0.08 4.77
CA GLY A 150 -13.02 -0.22 3.83
C GLY A 150 -11.67 -0.38 4.53
N PHE A 151 -11.34 0.56 5.41
CA PHE A 151 -10.11 0.53 6.21
C PHE A 151 -10.00 -0.74 7.07
N VAL A 152 -11.06 -1.09 7.81
CA VAL A 152 -11.06 -2.26 8.70
C VAL A 152 -10.96 -3.57 7.89
N VAL A 153 -11.68 -3.66 6.78
CA VAL A 153 -11.62 -4.82 5.87
C VAL A 153 -10.22 -4.97 5.28
N CYS A 154 -9.61 -3.90 4.79
CA CYS A 154 -8.25 -3.92 4.26
C CYS A 154 -7.24 -4.40 5.30
N LYS A 155 -7.28 -3.81 6.50
CA LYS A 155 -6.43 -4.21 7.62
C LYS A 155 -6.59 -5.69 7.96
N LYS A 156 -7.83 -6.19 7.97
CA LYS A 156 -8.13 -7.61 8.25
C LYS A 156 -7.62 -8.54 7.13
N LYS A 157 -7.75 -8.15 5.86
CA LYS A 157 -7.19 -8.89 4.71
C LYS A 157 -5.67 -9.05 4.85
N MET A 158 -4.96 -7.95 5.07
CA MET A 158 -3.50 -7.96 5.23
C MET A 158 -3.02 -8.77 6.45
N ALA A 159 -3.82 -8.81 7.51
CA ALA A 159 -3.50 -9.58 8.71
C ALA A 159 -3.87 -11.08 8.59
N THR A 160 -4.58 -11.50 7.55
CA THR A 160 -5.06 -12.88 7.40
C THR A 160 -4.10 -13.67 6.51
N THR A 161 -3.47 -14.70 7.05
CA THR A 161 -2.55 -15.58 6.31
C THR A 161 -3.29 -16.47 5.31
N SER A 162 -2.58 -16.97 4.30
CA SER A 162 -3.10 -17.99 3.36
C SER A 162 -3.61 -19.22 4.13
N ASP A 163 -2.88 -19.68 5.15
CA ASP A 163 -3.29 -20.77 6.04
C ASP A 163 -4.62 -20.50 6.75
N ALA A 164 -4.78 -19.32 7.34
CA ALA A 164 -6.01 -18.98 8.05
C ALA A 164 -7.19 -18.85 7.08
N LEU A 165 -6.98 -18.25 5.91
CA LEU A 165 -8.00 -18.06 4.89
C LEU A 165 -8.46 -19.39 4.28
N CYS A 166 -7.51 -20.27 3.97
CA CYS A 166 -7.72 -21.56 3.33
C CYS A 166 -7.82 -22.72 4.31
N CYS A 167 -8.01 -22.46 5.60
CA CYS A 167 -8.15 -23.52 6.60
C CYS A 167 -9.30 -24.47 6.20
N PHE A 168 -8.97 -25.75 5.98
CA PHE A 168 -9.86 -26.80 5.45
C PHE A 168 -10.25 -26.69 3.95
N CYS A 169 -9.61 -25.81 3.18
CA CYS A 169 -9.74 -25.77 1.73
C CYS A 169 -8.74 -26.75 1.07
N PRO A 170 -9.05 -27.30 -0.11
CA PRO A 170 -8.09 -28.06 -0.90
C PRO A 170 -6.85 -27.24 -1.26
N GLN A 171 -5.70 -27.92 -1.35
CA GLN A 171 -4.38 -27.30 -1.54
C GLN A 171 -4.29 -26.35 -2.75
N PRO A 172 -4.89 -26.63 -3.93
CA PRO A 172 -4.87 -25.73 -5.08
C PRO A 172 -5.36 -24.30 -4.81
N PHE A 173 -6.38 -24.13 -3.94
CA PHE A 173 -6.90 -22.80 -3.60
C PHE A 173 -5.91 -22.00 -2.75
N LYS A 174 -5.21 -22.68 -1.84
CA LYS A 174 -4.14 -22.06 -1.05
C LYS A 174 -2.97 -21.65 -1.94
N GLN A 175 -2.54 -22.54 -2.85
CA GLN A 175 -1.48 -22.25 -3.81
C GLN A 175 -1.81 -21.07 -4.72
N LEU A 176 -3.07 -20.94 -5.15
CA LEU A 176 -3.53 -19.78 -5.92
C LEU A 176 -3.41 -18.49 -5.10
N ILE A 177 -3.86 -18.48 -3.83
CA ILE A 177 -3.74 -17.31 -2.95
C ILE A 177 -2.28 -16.92 -2.72
N GLU A 178 -1.41 -17.90 -2.48
CA GLU A 178 0.02 -17.66 -2.29
C GLU A 178 0.67 -17.12 -3.56
N TYR A 179 0.27 -17.62 -4.73
CA TYR A 179 0.74 -17.12 -6.01
C TYR A 179 0.33 -15.66 -6.23
N VAL A 180 -0.97 -15.34 -6.13
CA VAL A 180 -1.47 -13.99 -6.44
C VAL A 180 -1.00 -12.93 -5.44
N ALA A 181 -0.79 -13.30 -4.17
CA ALA A 181 -0.28 -12.41 -3.14
C ALA A 181 1.17 -11.96 -3.38
N ASN A 182 1.92 -12.67 -4.24
CA ASN A 182 3.32 -12.37 -4.56
C ASN A 182 3.51 -11.72 -5.94
N LEU A 183 2.43 -11.53 -6.71
CA LEU A 183 2.50 -10.86 -8.02
C LEU A 183 2.88 -9.38 -7.88
N LYS A 184 3.87 -8.95 -8.66
CA LYS A 184 4.20 -7.52 -8.77
C LYS A 184 3.16 -6.77 -9.60
N PHE A 185 3.14 -5.45 -9.46
CA PHE A 185 2.21 -4.57 -10.16
C PHE A 185 2.22 -4.77 -11.69
N ASP A 186 3.41 -4.86 -12.28
CA ASP A 186 3.64 -4.94 -13.72
C ASP A 186 3.87 -6.37 -14.24
N GLU A 187 3.86 -7.37 -13.35
CA GLU A 187 4.12 -8.77 -13.68
C GLU A 187 3.02 -9.34 -14.60
N GLU A 188 3.43 -10.14 -15.60
CA GLU A 188 2.53 -10.94 -16.42
C GLU A 188 2.16 -12.21 -15.64
N PRO A 189 0.89 -12.43 -15.25
CA PRO A 189 0.50 -13.65 -14.58
C PRO A 189 0.67 -14.89 -15.47
N ASN A 190 1.20 -15.97 -14.91
CA ASN A 190 1.24 -17.27 -15.56
C ASN A 190 -0.13 -17.96 -15.42
N TYR A 191 -1.08 -17.55 -16.26
CA TYR A 191 -2.45 -18.07 -16.27
C TYR A 191 -2.49 -19.60 -16.43
N ALA A 192 -1.60 -20.16 -17.25
CA ALA A 192 -1.51 -21.60 -17.47
C ALA A 192 -1.15 -22.36 -16.18
N LYS A 193 -0.17 -21.86 -15.42
CA LYS A 193 0.19 -22.40 -14.10
C LYS A 193 -0.99 -22.30 -13.12
N CYS A 194 -1.71 -21.19 -13.10
CA CYS A 194 -2.88 -21.03 -12.23
C CYS A 194 -4.00 -22.04 -12.59
N ILE A 195 -4.22 -22.30 -13.88
CA ILE A 195 -5.19 -23.29 -14.35
C ILE A 195 -4.75 -24.70 -13.94
N SER A 196 -3.48 -25.06 -14.13
CA SER A 196 -2.98 -26.41 -13.85
C SER A 196 -3.02 -26.80 -12.37
N LEU A 197 -3.11 -25.83 -11.44
CA LEU A 197 -3.34 -26.12 -10.03
C LEU A 197 -4.60 -26.98 -9.80
N PHE A 198 -5.61 -26.84 -10.66
CA PHE A 198 -6.92 -27.47 -10.48
C PHE A 198 -7.11 -28.78 -11.25
N ASP A 199 -6.11 -29.23 -12.03
CA ASP A 199 -6.23 -30.43 -12.87
C ASP A 199 -6.56 -31.70 -12.07
N GLY A 200 -6.05 -31.81 -10.84
CA GLY A 200 -6.33 -32.94 -9.95
C GLY A 200 -7.71 -32.91 -9.29
N ILE A 201 -8.46 -31.80 -9.41
CA ILE A 201 -9.81 -31.64 -8.83
C ILE A 201 -10.88 -31.71 -9.91
N VAL A 202 -10.60 -31.18 -11.11
CA VAL A 202 -11.54 -31.19 -12.23
C VAL A 202 -11.70 -32.61 -12.75
N GLY A 203 -12.93 -33.15 -12.72
CA GLY A 203 -13.20 -34.53 -13.13
C GLY A 203 -12.70 -34.86 -14.54
N THR A 204 -12.22 -36.09 -14.75
CA THR A 204 -11.60 -36.50 -16.02
C THR A 204 -12.58 -36.57 -17.20
N ASN A 205 -13.87 -36.80 -16.94
CA ASN A 205 -14.91 -36.87 -17.97
C ASN A 205 -15.58 -35.49 -18.18
N PRO A 206 -15.37 -34.81 -19.34
CA PRO A 206 -15.92 -33.48 -19.60
C PRO A 206 -17.45 -33.41 -19.61
N ASP A 207 -18.14 -34.49 -19.98
CA ASP A 207 -19.60 -34.47 -20.17
C ASP A 207 -20.36 -34.33 -18.83
N ILE A 208 -19.78 -34.87 -17.75
CA ILE A 208 -20.36 -34.85 -16.41
C ILE A 208 -19.91 -33.66 -15.57
N ARG A 209 -18.92 -32.87 -16.03
CA ARG A 209 -18.43 -31.72 -15.27
C ARG A 209 -19.57 -30.71 -15.00
N PRO A 210 -19.54 -30.01 -13.85
CA PRO A 210 -20.49 -28.94 -13.56
C PRO A 210 -20.43 -27.79 -14.59
N LEU A 211 -19.23 -27.46 -15.06
CA LEU A 211 -18.99 -26.43 -16.08
C LEU A 211 -18.11 -26.98 -17.22
N ASN A 212 -18.25 -26.42 -18.41
CA ASN A 212 -17.38 -26.73 -19.55
C ASN A 212 -16.04 -25.98 -19.41
N THR A 213 -14.95 -26.74 -19.23
CA THR A 213 -13.59 -26.22 -19.05
C THR A 213 -12.66 -26.45 -20.26
N GLU A 214 -13.16 -27.05 -21.36
CA GLU A 214 -12.32 -27.40 -22.51
C GLU A 214 -11.68 -26.17 -23.17
N GLY A 215 -12.39 -25.04 -23.17
CA GLY A 215 -11.93 -23.78 -23.75
C GLY A 215 -10.71 -23.22 -23.03
N ALA A 216 -10.59 -23.45 -21.73
CA ALA A 216 -9.43 -23.08 -20.92
C ALA A 216 -8.25 -24.07 -21.09
N GLN A 217 -8.53 -25.38 -21.05
CA GLN A 217 -7.49 -26.42 -21.13
C GLN A 217 -6.74 -26.41 -22.48
N LYS A 218 -7.43 -26.15 -23.60
CA LYS A 218 -6.80 -26.02 -24.94
C LYS A 218 -5.83 -24.83 -25.03
N VAL A 219 -6.04 -23.78 -24.22
CA VAL A 219 -5.15 -22.59 -24.18
C VAL A 219 -3.91 -22.89 -23.34
N ALA A 220 -4.07 -23.60 -22.21
CA ALA A 220 -2.96 -24.03 -21.37
C ALA A 220 -2.01 -25.00 -22.10
N HIS A 221 -2.53 -26.01 -22.80
CA HIS A 221 -1.71 -27.00 -23.52
C HIS A 221 -0.93 -26.42 -24.72
N LYS A 222 -1.42 -25.35 -25.37
CA LYS A 222 -0.67 -24.70 -26.47
C LYS A 222 0.58 -23.97 -26.00
N ARG A 223 0.72 -23.70 -24.70
CA ARG A 223 1.82 -22.89 -24.13
C ARG A 223 2.64 -23.61 -23.05
N GLY A 224 2.17 -24.75 -22.53
CA GLY A 224 2.81 -25.53 -21.46
C GLY A 224 4.04 -26.38 -21.84
N GLY A 225 4.77 -26.05 -22.90
CA GLY A 225 5.94 -26.82 -23.36
C GLY A 225 7.24 -26.57 -22.58
N LEU A 226 7.20 -25.98 -21.38
CA LEU A 226 8.38 -25.72 -20.55
C LEU A 226 8.32 -26.58 -19.28
N THR A 227 9.34 -27.42 -19.12
CA THR A 227 9.51 -28.45 -18.08
C THR A 227 9.40 -27.90 -16.66
N MET A 228 8.67 -28.64 -15.80
CA MET A 228 8.15 -28.21 -14.49
C MET A 228 9.11 -28.31 -13.29
N ASP A 229 10.35 -28.81 -13.42
CA ASP A 229 11.11 -29.25 -12.23
C ASP A 229 12.28 -28.35 -11.79
N ALA A 230 12.55 -27.21 -12.44
CA ALA A 230 13.76 -26.41 -12.15
C ALA A 230 13.53 -25.08 -11.39
N GLU A 231 12.31 -24.52 -11.38
CA GLU A 231 12.06 -23.20 -10.77
C GLU A 231 11.51 -23.25 -9.34
N ASP A 232 11.13 -24.44 -8.84
CA ASP A 232 10.44 -24.59 -7.55
C ASP A 232 11.37 -24.40 -6.34
N GLU A 233 12.71 -24.43 -6.54
CA GLU A 233 13.67 -24.10 -5.48
C GLU A 233 13.91 -22.58 -5.31
N GLN A 234 13.76 -21.78 -6.37
CA GLN A 234 14.05 -20.33 -6.30
C GLN A 234 12.89 -19.48 -5.75
N LEU A 235 11.66 -20.02 -5.74
CA LEU A 235 10.47 -19.35 -5.22
C LEU A 235 10.29 -19.46 -3.70
N ARG A 236 11.21 -20.11 -2.98
CA ARG A 236 11.26 -20.06 -1.51
C ARG A 236 11.87 -18.75 -0.99
N LYS A 237 11.44 -17.60 -1.49
CA LYS A 237 11.48 -16.40 -0.66
C LYS A 237 10.43 -16.58 0.42
N LYS A 238 10.87 -17.12 1.56
CA LYS A 238 10.09 -17.21 2.79
C LYS A 238 9.41 -15.85 2.99
N VAL A 239 8.08 -15.79 2.83
CA VAL A 239 7.27 -14.76 3.44
C VAL A 239 7.47 -14.97 4.93
N ARG A 240 8.43 -14.25 5.51
CA ARG A 240 8.62 -14.22 6.93
C ARG A 240 7.51 -13.33 7.46
N MET A 241 6.29 -13.88 7.54
CA MET A 241 5.14 -13.26 8.22
C MET A 241 5.54 -13.06 9.67
N GLY A 242 6.26 -11.97 9.95
CA GLY A 242 6.63 -11.58 11.28
C GLY A 242 5.37 -11.20 12.03
N MET A 243 5.32 -11.48 13.33
CA MET A 243 4.33 -10.82 14.18
C MET A 243 4.44 -9.30 13.98
N PRO A 244 3.32 -8.56 14.07
CA PRO A 244 3.32 -7.11 13.92
C PRO A 244 4.41 -6.46 14.78
N ALA A 245 5.48 -5.96 14.17
CA ALA A 245 6.49 -5.22 14.89
C ALA A 245 6.40 -3.74 14.55
N THR A 246 6.51 -2.93 15.60
CA THR A 246 6.83 -1.51 15.44
C THR A 246 8.35 -1.39 15.35
N GLN A 247 8.83 -0.62 14.39
CA GLN A 247 10.26 -0.43 14.13
C GLN A 247 10.54 1.03 13.85
N TRP A 248 11.79 1.41 14.05
CA TRP A 248 12.36 2.63 13.53
C TRP A 248 12.46 2.54 12.01
N ILE A 249 12.01 3.59 11.33
CA ILE A 249 12.17 3.80 9.89
C ILE A 249 13.08 4.99 9.73
N SER A 250 14.29 4.75 9.23
CA SER A 250 15.29 5.81 8.99
C SER A 250 15.51 5.96 7.50
N VAL A 251 15.43 7.20 7.03
CA VAL A 251 15.71 7.60 5.65
C VAL A 251 17.06 8.31 5.64
N TYR A 252 17.96 7.86 4.76
CA TYR A 252 19.28 8.44 4.59
C TYR A 252 19.42 9.06 3.21
N ASN A 253 19.92 10.27 3.13
CA ASN A 253 20.22 10.95 1.88
C ASN A 253 21.72 11.13 1.73
N ALA A 254 22.23 11.01 0.51
CA ALA A 254 23.57 11.46 0.20
C ALA A 254 23.66 12.98 0.34
N HIS A 255 24.76 13.44 0.93
CA HIS A 255 25.02 14.85 1.11
C HIS A 255 26.53 15.11 1.07
N ARG A 256 26.93 16.34 0.76
CA ARG A 256 28.32 16.76 0.99
C ARG A 256 28.66 16.57 2.47
N SER A 257 29.90 16.21 2.78
CA SER A 257 30.34 15.99 4.16
C SER A 257 29.83 17.10 5.09
N MET A 258 29.02 16.73 6.07
CA MET A 258 28.44 17.63 7.05
C MET A 258 28.51 17.04 8.47
N LYS A 259 28.46 17.92 9.47
CA LYS A 259 28.32 17.49 10.86
C LYS A 259 26.85 17.15 11.13
N GLN A 260 26.61 15.95 11.66
CA GLN A 260 25.30 15.51 12.15
C GLN A 260 25.47 14.87 13.53
N ARG A 261 24.48 15.08 14.40
CA ARG A 261 24.39 14.53 15.74
C ARG A 261 23.00 13.95 15.94
N TYR A 262 22.92 12.87 16.71
CA TYR A 262 21.65 12.31 17.14
C TYR A 262 21.63 12.12 18.64
N HIS A 263 20.45 12.26 19.23
CA HIS A 263 20.15 11.79 20.58
C HIS A 263 18.86 10.98 20.53
N TYR A 264 18.78 9.88 21.28
CA TYR A 264 17.62 9.00 21.34
C TYR A 264 17.39 8.55 22.78
N ASN A 265 16.20 8.04 23.08
CA ASN A 265 15.76 7.74 24.45
C ASN A 265 15.85 8.98 25.37
N VAL A 266 15.59 10.16 24.81
CA VAL A 266 15.65 11.43 25.53
C VAL A 266 14.32 11.65 26.23
N ALA A 267 14.36 11.84 27.55
CA ALA A 267 13.20 12.22 28.35
C ALA A 267 13.03 13.75 28.31
N ASP A 268 11.79 14.22 28.53
CA ASP A 268 11.40 15.63 28.52
C ASP A 268 12.37 16.55 29.28
N ALA A 269 12.75 16.17 30.50
CA ALA A 269 13.63 16.95 31.36
C ALA A 269 15.06 17.14 30.81
N ARG A 270 15.52 16.29 29.88
CA ARG A 270 16.85 16.35 29.28
C ARG A 270 16.85 16.94 27.88
N LEU A 271 15.66 17.17 27.30
CA LEU A 271 15.54 17.60 25.91
C LEU A 271 16.21 18.96 25.68
N GLY A 272 15.95 19.94 26.55
CA GLY A 272 16.54 21.29 26.46
C GLY A 272 18.07 21.28 26.45
N GLN A 273 18.69 20.53 27.37
CA GLN A 273 20.15 20.42 27.47
C GLN A 273 20.80 19.91 26.17
N HIS A 274 20.18 18.93 25.50
CA HIS A 274 20.69 18.41 24.24
C HIS A 274 20.55 19.41 23.09
N ILE A 275 19.44 20.14 23.05
CA ILE A 275 19.17 21.15 22.02
C ILE A 275 20.13 22.33 22.18
N GLU A 276 20.29 22.87 23.39
CA GLU A 276 21.19 23.98 23.70
C GLU A 276 22.63 23.66 23.29
N LYS A 277 23.14 22.49 23.70
CA LYS A 277 24.48 22.03 23.32
C LYS A 277 24.63 21.85 21.81
N GLY A 278 23.60 21.38 21.11
CA GLY A 278 23.62 21.29 19.66
C GLY A 278 23.70 22.66 18.99
N ASN A 279 22.92 23.63 19.49
CA ASN A 279 22.91 25.00 18.98
C ASN A 279 24.27 25.70 19.19
N GLU A 280 24.93 25.50 20.34
CA GLU A 280 26.29 25.99 20.62
C GLU A 280 27.31 25.47 19.59
N ASP A 281 27.11 24.24 19.12
CA ASP A 281 27.95 23.61 18.10
C ASP A 281 27.53 23.95 16.65
N GLY A 282 26.56 24.85 16.47
CA GLY A 282 26.03 25.26 15.16
C GLY A 282 25.20 24.18 14.46
N LEU A 283 24.61 23.24 15.24
CA LEU A 283 23.73 22.19 14.73
C LEU A 283 22.28 22.54 15.02
N PHE A 284 21.43 22.43 14.02
CA PHE A 284 19.99 22.67 14.15
C PHE A 284 19.20 21.38 14.00
N ILE A 285 18.07 21.28 14.68
CA ILE A 285 17.18 20.11 14.58
C ILE A 285 16.61 20.01 13.17
N SER A 286 16.86 18.90 12.50
CA SER A 286 16.36 18.61 11.15
C SER A 286 15.28 17.54 11.11
N SER A 287 15.26 16.63 12.08
CA SER A 287 14.23 15.60 12.18
C SER A 287 14.00 15.18 13.63
N VAL A 288 12.76 14.87 13.98
CA VAL A 288 12.37 14.41 15.32
C VAL A 288 11.40 13.24 15.22
N ALA A 289 11.46 12.34 16.19
CA ALA A 289 10.55 11.21 16.33
C ALA A 289 10.34 10.86 17.81
N SER A 290 9.30 10.07 18.11
CA SER A 290 9.05 9.54 19.45
C SER A 290 8.87 8.03 19.43
N CYS A 291 9.37 7.37 20.46
CA CYS A 291 9.11 5.95 20.75
C CYS A 291 8.82 5.81 22.25
N GLN A 292 7.67 5.24 22.61
CA GLN A 292 7.25 5.02 24.01
C GLN A 292 7.36 6.28 24.90
N ASN A 293 7.05 7.46 24.35
CA ASN A 293 7.16 8.77 25.02
C ASN A 293 8.60 9.25 25.28
N GLN A 294 9.59 8.66 24.61
CA GLN A 294 10.95 9.19 24.57
C GLN A 294 11.26 9.76 23.19
N TRP A 295 12.05 10.82 23.16
CA TRP A 295 12.38 11.54 21.94
C TRP A 295 13.64 10.99 21.29
N ALA A 296 13.63 10.99 19.97
CA ALA A 296 14.81 10.95 19.13
C ALA A 296 14.90 12.25 18.35
N ILE A 297 16.05 12.92 18.43
CA ILE A 297 16.34 14.18 17.74
C ILE A 297 17.56 13.99 16.86
N ILE A 298 17.46 14.46 15.62
CA ILE A 298 18.54 14.55 14.65
C ILE A 298 18.85 16.03 14.44
N MET A 299 20.12 16.39 14.58
CA MET A 299 20.61 17.75 14.43
C MET A 299 21.75 17.79 13.43
N ASP A 300 21.76 18.75 12.52
CA ASP A 300 22.82 18.90 11.54
C ASP A 300 23.11 20.36 11.15
N ALA A 301 24.26 20.53 10.50
CA ALA A 301 24.69 21.81 9.95
C ALA A 301 24.21 22.06 8.50
N GLY A 302 23.42 21.14 7.92
CA GLY A 302 23.04 21.17 6.50
C GLY A 302 21.77 21.96 6.21
N ALA A 303 20.92 22.17 7.22
CA ALA A 303 19.59 22.74 7.04
C ALA A 303 19.54 24.25 6.73
N ASN A 304 20.69 24.95 6.77
CA ASN A 304 20.81 26.40 6.50
C ASN A 304 19.82 27.28 7.29
N TYR A 305 19.39 26.85 8.47
CA TYR A 305 18.53 27.65 9.35
C TYR A 305 19.34 28.77 10.02
N SER A 306 18.70 29.92 10.22
CA SER A 306 19.31 31.07 10.90
C SER A 306 18.93 31.18 12.38
N ALA A 307 17.79 30.60 12.75
CA ALA A 307 17.37 30.47 14.14
C ALA A 307 16.34 29.35 14.27
N GLN A 308 16.22 28.76 15.47
CA GLN A 308 15.20 27.78 15.81
C GLN A 308 14.56 28.09 17.15
N VAL A 309 13.28 27.74 17.26
CA VAL A 309 12.51 27.71 18.49
C VAL A 309 11.80 26.36 18.56
N TYR A 310 11.55 25.88 19.77
CA TYR A 310 10.81 24.64 19.96
C TYR A 310 9.80 24.76 21.10
N GLU A 311 8.77 23.93 21.03
CA GLU A 311 7.81 23.76 22.11
C GLU A 311 7.63 22.27 22.39
N LEU A 312 7.82 21.91 23.66
CA LEU A 312 7.40 20.63 24.20
C LEU A 312 6.04 20.85 24.87
N SER A 313 4.98 20.27 24.30
CA SER A 313 3.61 20.46 24.78
C SER A 313 3.01 19.15 25.28
N PRO A 314 2.23 19.14 26.37
CA PRO A 314 1.45 17.97 26.77
C PRO A 314 0.27 17.69 25.81
N TYR A 315 -0.03 18.61 24.90
CA TYR A 315 -1.05 18.47 23.87
C TYR A 315 -0.39 18.27 22.50
N PHE A 316 -1.12 17.65 21.56
CA PHE A 316 -0.53 17.30 20.27
C PHE A 316 -0.14 18.51 19.43
N LEU A 317 -0.89 19.61 19.49
CA LEU A 317 -0.54 20.90 18.88
C LEU A 317 -1.17 22.05 19.66
N ARG A 318 -0.37 23.07 20.00
CA ARG A 318 -0.87 24.35 20.52
C ARG A 318 -0.97 25.38 19.40
N LYS A 319 -2.20 25.70 19.01
CA LYS A 319 -2.48 26.59 17.87
C LYS A 319 -1.96 28.00 18.12
N GLU A 320 -2.10 28.50 19.34
CA GLU A 320 -1.73 29.87 19.71
C GLU A 320 -0.21 30.08 19.56
N TRP A 321 0.59 29.13 20.04
CA TRP A 321 2.05 29.20 19.94
C TRP A 321 2.55 29.16 18.49
N ILE A 322 1.93 28.33 17.64
CA ILE A 322 2.27 28.26 16.21
C ILE A 322 1.95 29.59 15.51
N ILE A 323 0.78 30.17 15.77
CA ILE A 323 0.37 31.44 15.15
C ILE A 323 1.32 32.56 15.56
N GLU A 324 1.64 32.67 16.86
CA GLU A 324 2.59 33.67 17.38
C GLU A 324 3.96 33.57 16.67
N HIS A 325 4.42 32.34 16.39
CA HIS A 325 5.72 32.13 15.76
C HIS A 325 5.69 32.29 14.23
N TRP A 326 4.56 32.00 13.58
CA TRP A 326 4.34 32.37 12.18
C TRP A 326 4.42 33.89 11.97
N GLU A 327 3.83 34.69 12.87
CA GLU A 327 3.93 36.16 12.83
C GLU A 327 5.38 36.67 12.95
N LYS A 328 6.22 35.89 13.63
CA LYS A 328 7.66 36.16 13.76
C LYS A 328 8.51 35.56 12.63
N ASN A 329 7.90 35.04 11.56
CA ASN A 329 8.54 34.37 10.42
C ASN A 329 9.29 33.07 10.75
N TYR A 330 8.90 32.38 11.82
CA TYR A 330 9.30 30.99 12.03
C TYR A 330 8.31 30.07 11.32
N TYR A 331 8.78 28.97 10.74
CA TYR A 331 7.93 27.95 10.11
C TYR A 331 8.22 26.58 10.69
N ILE A 332 7.20 25.73 10.85
CA ILE A 332 7.38 24.36 11.34
C ILE A 332 8.32 23.62 10.40
N SER A 333 9.46 23.18 10.94
CA SER A 333 10.51 22.46 10.23
C SER A 333 10.60 21.00 10.63
N ALA A 334 10.27 20.68 11.88
CA ALA A 334 10.23 19.31 12.38
C ALA A 334 9.13 19.17 13.44
N ILE A 335 8.48 18.01 13.49
CA ILE A 335 7.40 17.73 14.44
C ILE A 335 7.37 16.25 14.75
N ALA A 336 7.12 15.90 16.02
CA ALA A 336 6.85 14.54 16.47
C ALA A 336 5.79 14.57 17.58
N GLY A 337 4.93 13.56 17.60
CA GLY A 337 4.03 13.31 18.72
C GLY A 337 4.41 12.03 19.44
N ALA A 338 4.13 11.99 20.74
CA ALA A 338 4.28 10.83 21.59
C ALA A 338 2.92 10.12 21.79
N ASN A 339 2.96 8.92 22.36
CA ASN A 339 1.77 8.10 22.60
C ASN A 339 0.88 8.65 23.72
N ASN A 340 1.46 9.38 24.67
CA ASN A 340 0.73 10.04 25.77
C ASN A 340 0.00 11.33 25.35
N GLY A 341 0.03 11.70 24.06
CA GLY A 341 -0.60 12.93 23.55
C GLY A 341 0.32 14.14 23.49
N SER A 342 1.52 14.07 24.07
CA SER A 342 2.50 15.15 24.00
C SER A 342 3.12 15.29 22.61
N SER A 343 3.69 16.47 22.34
CA SER A 343 4.34 16.78 21.07
C SER A 343 5.59 17.62 21.26
N LEU A 344 6.54 17.43 20.36
CA LEU A 344 7.68 18.30 20.16
C LEU A 344 7.52 18.96 18.79
N ILE A 345 7.38 20.28 18.79
CA ILE A 345 7.29 21.10 17.58
C ILE A 345 8.55 21.95 17.50
N VAL A 346 9.20 21.95 16.34
CA VAL A 346 10.34 22.82 16.05
C VAL A 346 9.97 23.74 14.89
N MET A 347 10.17 25.03 15.09
CA MET A 347 9.99 26.03 14.04
C MET A 347 11.31 26.76 13.77
N SER A 348 11.61 26.97 12.49
CA SER A 348 12.90 27.51 12.03
C SER A 348 12.72 28.80 11.22
N LYS A 349 13.73 29.67 11.29
CA LYS A 349 13.97 30.80 10.38
C LYS A 349 15.03 30.44 9.33
N GLY A 350 15.04 31.17 8.22
CA GLY A 350 15.95 30.91 7.10
C GLY A 350 15.47 29.79 6.16
N THR A 351 14.24 29.29 6.36
CA THR A 351 13.60 28.37 5.41
C THR A 351 13.24 29.09 4.12
N SER A 352 13.08 28.35 3.02
CA SER A 352 12.50 28.90 1.78
C SER A 352 10.97 29.00 1.79
N TYR A 353 10.33 28.70 2.93
CA TYR A 353 8.89 28.66 3.04
C TYR A 353 8.32 30.09 3.07
N MET A 354 7.20 30.28 2.36
CA MET A 354 6.52 31.58 2.28
C MET A 354 5.22 31.58 3.09
N GLN A 355 4.47 30.48 3.00
CA GLN A 355 3.19 30.32 3.68
C GLN A 355 3.06 28.86 4.12
N GLN A 356 2.52 28.63 5.31
CA GLN A 356 2.34 27.29 5.86
C GLN A 356 0.90 27.08 6.31
N SER A 357 0.44 25.84 6.24
CA SER A 357 -0.85 25.38 6.73
C SER A 357 -0.69 23.97 7.28
N TYR A 358 -1.47 23.62 8.30
CA TYR A 358 -1.47 22.26 8.84
C TYR A 358 -2.89 21.74 9.00
N LYS A 359 -3.02 20.41 9.05
CA LYS A 359 -4.26 19.72 9.38
C LYS A 359 -4.01 18.61 10.39
N ILE A 360 -4.84 18.59 11.43
CA ILE A 360 -4.97 17.45 12.34
C ILE A 360 -6.17 16.60 11.89
N SER A 361 -6.03 15.29 11.93
CA SER A 361 -7.08 14.36 11.49
C SER A 361 -6.93 12.99 12.16
N ASP A 362 -8.04 12.31 12.45
CA ASP A 362 -8.02 10.94 12.99
C ASP A 362 -7.69 9.88 11.92
N SER A 363 -7.73 10.26 10.64
CA SER A 363 -7.28 9.48 9.49
C SER A 363 -6.31 10.27 8.62
N PHE A 364 -5.51 9.59 7.79
CA PHE A 364 -4.55 10.26 6.92
C PHE A 364 -5.27 11.23 5.96
N PRO A 365 -5.01 12.55 5.99
CA PRO A 365 -5.89 13.55 5.38
C PRO A 365 -5.64 13.77 3.88
N PHE A 366 -5.63 12.72 3.06
CA PHE A 366 -5.22 12.81 1.65
C PHE A 366 -6.10 13.76 0.81
N LYS A 367 -7.43 13.80 0.99
CA LYS A 367 -8.31 14.79 0.29
C LYS A 367 -7.89 16.23 0.52
N TRP A 368 -7.43 16.54 1.74
CA TRP A 368 -6.95 17.88 2.07
C TRP A 368 -5.59 18.14 1.44
N ILE A 369 -4.66 17.16 1.51
CA ILE A 369 -3.35 17.24 0.85
C ILE A 369 -3.51 17.48 -0.65
N ASN A 370 -4.34 16.69 -1.32
CA ASN A 370 -4.56 16.80 -2.77
C ASN A 370 -5.16 18.17 -3.17
N ARG A 371 -6.07 18.72 -2.36
CA ARG A 371 -6.56 20.10 -2.56
C ARG A 371 -5.44 21.12 -2.40
N LYS A 372 -4.60 20.97 -1.36
CA LYS A 372 -3.47 21.87 -1.08
C LYS A 372 -2.36 21.81 -2.12
N TRP A 373 -2.11 20.66 -2.74
CA TRP A 373 -1.21 20.55 -3.90
C TRP A 373 -1.67 21.44 -5.06
N LYS A 374 -2.97 21.50 -5.34
CA LYS A 374 -3.54 22.39 -6.38
C LYS A 374 -3.39 23.87 -6.04
N GLU A 375 -3.29 24.20 -4.75
CA GLU A 375 -3.02 25.55 -4.25
C GLU A 375 -1.49 25.85 -4.18
N GLY A 376 -0.62 24.95 -4.65
CA GLY A 376 0.84 25.13 -4.67
C GLY A 376 1.53 24.92 -3.32
N PHE A 377 0.84 24.34 -2.34
CA PHE A 377 1.43 23.88 -1.08
C PHE A 377 1.95 22.46 -1.25
N TYR A 378 3.05 22.13 -0.58
CA TYR A 378 3.63 20.78 -0.57
C TYR A 378 3.84 20.33 0.87
N VAL A 379 3.70 19.03 1.15
CA VAL A 379 3.96 18.47 2.48
C VAL A 379 5.44 18.66 2.81
N THR A 380 5.71 19.26 3.96
CA THR A 380 7.07 19.53 4.45
C THR A 380 7.37 18.88 5.79
N ALA A 381 6.34 18.54 6.57
CA ALA A 381 6.50 17.78 7.80
C ALA A 381 5.23 16.98 8.09
N MET A 382 5.39 15.82 8.73
CA MET A 382 4.28 14.99 9.20
C MET A 382 4.65 14.37 10.54
N ALA A 383 3.64 14.16 11.38
CA ALA A 383 3.80 13.39 12.60
C ALA A 383 2.48 12.72 12.99
N THR A 384 2.57 11.88 14.00
CA THR A 384 1.43 11.22 14.62
C THR A 384 1.52 11.33 16.12
N SER A 385 0.37 11.30 16.79
CA SER A 385 0.26 11.11 18.24
C SER A 385 -0.89 10.16 18.51
N GLY A 386 -0.56 8.94 18.93
CA GLY A 386 -1.50 7.82 18.91
C GLY A 386 -1.99 7.53 17.49
N GLY A 387 -3.32 7.56 17.29
CA GLY A 387 -3.95 7.37 15.98
C GLY A 387 -4.10 8.65 15.14
N ARG A 388 -3.82 9.83 15.71
CA ARG A 388 -4.04 11.11 15.04
C ARG A 388 -2.85 11.50 14.19
N TRP A 389 -3.12 12.07 13.03
CA TRP A 389 -2.16 12.60 12.08
C TRP A 389 -2.08 14.12 12.21
N VAL A 390 -0.88 14.67 12.08
CA VAL A 390 -0.65 16.06 11.66
C VAL A 390 0.11 16.05 10.34
N VAL A 391 -0.40 16.81 9.38
CA VAL A 391 0.30 17.08 8.11
C VAL A 391 0.49 18.57 7.99
N VAL A 392 1.75 18.99 7.80
CA VAL A 392 2.14 20.38 7.59
C VAL A 392 2.53 20.54 6.13
N MET A 393 1.96 21.54 5.47
CA MET A 393 2.24 21.87 4.08
C MET A 393 2.68 23.31 3.93
N SER A 394 3.67 23.55 3.07
CA SER A 394 4.29 24.86 2.88
C SER A 394 4.37 25.23 1.39
N ARG A 395 4.15 26.51 1.08
CA ARG A 395 4.51 27.13 -0.20
C ARG A 395 5.98 27.51 -0.19
N GLY A 396 6.64 27.43 -1.35
CA GLY A 396 8.08 27.72 -1.45
C GLY A 396 8.99 26.55 -1.04
N ALA A 397 8.43 25.34 -0.87
CA ALA A 397 9.18 24.15 -0.44
C ALA A 397 10.18 23.60 -1.48
N GLY A 398 10.25 24.17 -2.68
CA GLY A 398 11.23 23.75 -3.71
C GLY A 398 10.86 22.48 -4.48
N PHE A 399 9.66 21.93 -4.30
CA PHE A 399 9.19 20.73 -5.01
C PHE A 399 8.37 21.06 -6.27
N ALA A 400 8.49 20.23 -7.29
CA ALA A 400 7.70 20.29 -8.51
C ALA A 400 6.44 19.41 -8.39
N LYS A 401 6.61 18.17 -7.92
CA LYS A 401 5.54 17.19 -7.73
C LYS A 401 5.72 16.43 -6.42
N GLN A 402 4.63 15.91 -5.88
CA GLN A 402 4.60 15.05 -4.71
C GLN A 402 3.62 13.90 -4.90
N VAL A 403 3.94 12.76 -4.30
CA VAL A 403 3.11 11.55 -4.24
C VAL A 403 3.13 10.99 -2.82
N VAL A 404 2.17 10.11 -2.52
CA VAL A 404 2.05 9.44 -1.23
C VAL A 404 2.16 7.94 -1.44
N GLU A 405 2.87 7.26 -0.54
CA GLU A 405 2.73 5.83 -0.27
C GLU A 405 2.16 5.66 1.15
N LEU A 406 0.90 5.23 1.25
CA LEU A 406 0.18 4.94 2.49
C LEU A 406 -0.14 3.45 2.54
N ASP A 407 0.31 2.77 3.58
CA ASP A 407 0.13 1.31 3.70
C ASP A 407 0.05 0.93 5.20
N PHE A 408 -0.53 -0.24 5.50
CA PHE A 408 -0.51 -0.83 6.84
C PHE A 408 0.85 -1.44 7.20
N LEU A 409 1.68 -1.66 6.18
CA LEU A 409 3.05 -2.17 6.23
C LEU A 409 4.03 -1.17 5.59
N TYR A 410 5.31 -1.53 5.51
CA TYR A 410 6.28 -0.73 4.77
C TYR A 410 6.12 -0.95 3.24
N PRO A 411 5.78 0.09 2.45
CA PRO A 411 5.44 -0.04 1.04
C PRO A 411 6.69 -0.09 0.14
N SER A 412 7.48 -1.17 0.23
CA SER A 412 8.76 -1.28 -0.48
C SER A 412 8.60 -1.21 -2.00
N GLU A 413 7.63 -1.92 -2.58
CA GLU A 413 7.37 -1.91 -4.04
C GLU A 413 7.09 -0.49 -4.54
N GLY A 414 6.16 0.21 -3.89
CA GLY A 414 5.80 1.59 -4.23
C GLY A 414 6.99 2.53 -4.13
N ILE A 415 7.75 2.49 -3.03
CA ILE A 415 8.93 3.33 -2.84
C ILE A 415 9.96 3.12 -3.96
N HIS A 416 10.25 1.87 -4.35
CA HIS A 416 11.21 1.60 -5.43
C HIS A 416 10.72 2.11 -6.79
N LEU A 417 9.45 1.86 -7.15
CA LEU A 417 8.86 2.38 -8.39
C LEU A 417 8.90 3.91 -8.47
N ARG A 418 8.72 4.59 -7.33
CA ARG A 418 8.85 6.05 -7.24
C ARG A 418 10.30 6.52 -7.34
N TRP A 419 11.25 5.79 -6.74
CA TRP A 419 12.69 6.10 -6.86
C TRP A 419 13.18 5.99 -8.30
N ASP A 420 12.74 4.98 -9.03
CA ASP A 420 13.04 4.79 -10.47
C ASP A 420 12.45 5.92 -11.31
N SER A 421 11.31 6.47 -10.89
CA SER A 421 10.70 7.68 -11.46
C SER A 421 11.30 9.01 -10.95
N GLY A 422 12.42 8.96 -10.20
CA GLY A 422 13.16 10.14 -9.71
C GLY A 422 12.62 10.79 -8.43
N TYR A 423 11.52 10.31 -7.85
CA TYR A 423 11.01 10.85 -6.58
C TYR A 423 11.92 10.43 -5.42
N ARG A 424 11.92 11.20 -4.32
CA ARG A 424 12.63 10.84 -3.07
C ARG A 424 11.75 11.09 -1.86
N ILE A 425 11.86 10.25 -0.84
CA ILE A 425 11.14 10.41 0.42
C ILE A 425 11.58 11.71 1.09
N THR A 426 10.63 12.57 1.41
CA THR A 426 10.87 13.87 2.06
C THR A 426 10.11 14.06 3.37
N ALA A 427 9.10 13.23 3.64
CA ALA A 427 8.44 13.21 4.94
C ALA A 427 7.91 11.81 5.23
N THR A 428 8.02 11.39 6.49
CA THR A 428 7.57 10.07 6.96
C THR A 428 6.86 10.21 8.29
N ALA A 429 5.72 9.56 8.46
CA ALA A 429 5.05 9.44 9.73
C ALA A 429 4.28 8.13 9.79
N ALA A 430 4.07 7.58 10.99
CA ALA A 430 3.41 6.31 11.14
C ALA A 430 2.58 6.26 12.42
N THR A 431 1.40 5.65 12.34
CA THR A 431 0.62 5.25 13.51
C THR A 431 0.95 3.80 13.88
N CYS A 432 0.22 3.24 14.85
CA CYS A 432 0.24 1.80 15.12
C CYS A 432 -0.34 0.95 13.98
N ASP A 433 -1.07 1.58 13.04
CA ASP A 433 -1.83 0.89 12.00
C ASP A 433 -1.32 1.16 10.59
N GLN A 434 -0.82 2.37 10.29
CA GLN A 434 -0.39 2.76 8.96
C GLN A 434 0.93 3.52 8.99
N ALA A 435 1.73 3.35 7.95
CA ALA A 435 2.87 4.19 7.64
C ALA A 435 2.58 5.01 6.38
N ALA A 436 2.92 6.31 6.43
CA ALA A 436 2.77 7.23 5.32
C ALA A 436 4.13 7.80 4.93
N PHE A 437 4.42 7.76 3.64
CA PHE A 437 5.61 8.32 3.02
C PHE A 437 5.17 9.34 1.99
N VAL A 438 5.66 10.57 2.11
CA VAL A 438 5.57 11.53 1.01
C VAL A 438 6.87 11.49 0.25
N LEU A 439 6.77 11.29 -1.06
CA LEU A 439 7.90 11.37 -1.97
C LEU A 439 7.76 12.57 -2.89
N SER A 440 8.84 13.30 -3.09
CA SER A 440 8.86 14.56 -3.83
C SER A 440 9.85 14.51 -4.98
N LEU A 441 9.49 15.19 -6.07
CA LEU A 441 10.41 15.58 -7.14
C LEU A 441 10.84 17.03 -6.91
N PRO A 442 12.14 17.34 -6.77
CA PRO A 442 12.62 18.71 -6.59
C PRO A 442 12.49 19.53 -7.89
N LYS A 443 12.32 20.85 -7.78
CA LYS A 443 12.30 21.77 -8.94
C LYS A 443 13.68 21.90 -9.59
N ARG A 444 14.75 21.74 -8.81
CA ARG A 444 16.14 21.76 -9.27
C ARG A 444 16.73 20.37 -9.05
N LYS A 445 17.30 19.79 -10.09
CA LYS A 445 18.00 18.49 -9.98
C LYS A 445 19.26 18.67 -9.14
N HIS A 446 19.46 17.77 -8.18
CA HIS A 446 20.69 17.72 -7.39
C HIS A 446 21.68 16.76 -8.06
N THR A 447 22.98 16.97 -7.82
CA THR A 447 24.06 16.18 -8.45
C THR A 447 24.21 14.77 -7.89
N ASP A 448 23.78 14.55 -6.64
CA ASP A 448 23.70 13.24 -6.00
C ASP A 448 22.29 13.08 -5.40
N GLU A 449 21.58 12.05 -5.84
CA GLU A 449 20.22 11.75 -5.45
C GLU A 449 20.14 10.38 -4.75
N THR A 450 21.25 9.85 -4.24
CA THR A 450 21.23 8.56 -3.54
C THR A 450 20.42 8.66 -2.25
N GLN A 451 19.43 7.78 -2.10
CA GLN A 451 18.61 7.66 -0.90
C GLN A 451 18.49 6.20 -0.50
N GLU A 452 18.59 5.95 0.80
CA GLU A 452 18.43 4.61 1.38
C GLU A 452 17.44 4.64 2.53
N THR A 453 16.85 3.49 2.81
CA THR A 453 15.94 3.29 3.93
C THR A 453 16.37 2.10 4.77
N LEU A 454 16.16 2.21 6.08
CA LEU A 454 16.49 1.14 7.02
C LEU A 454 15.35 0.98 8.04
N ARG A 455 15.01 -0.29 8.32
CA ARG A 455 14.02 -0.68 9.34
C ARG A 455 14.69 -1.46 10.45
N THR A 456 14.61 -0.99 11.68
CA THR A 456 15.25 -1.65 12.85
C THR A 456 14.34 -1.64 14.07
N SER A 457 14.36 -2.72 14.86
CA SER A 457 13.60 -2.77 16.13
C SER A 457 14.12 -1.79 17.17
N ALA A 458 15.44 -1.61 17.24
CA ALA A 458 16.10 -0.61 18.08
C ALA A 458 16.50 0.63 17.25
N PHE A 459 16.79 1.74 17.94
CA PHE A 459 17.32 2.93 17.28
C PHE A 459 18.64 2.58 16.55
N PRO A 460 18.84 2.98 15.28
CA PRO A 460 19.91 2.45 14.43
C PRO A 460 21.29 3.12 14.64
N SER A 461 21.74 3.26 15.90
CA SER A 461 22.95 4.00 16.26
C SER A 461 24.23 3.54 15.53
N THR A 462 24.46 2.23 15.40
CA THR A 462 25.61 1.67 14.68
C THR A 462 25.52 1.98 13.18
N HIS A 463 24.35 1.78 12.58
CA HIS A 463 24.15 2.03 11.15
C HIS A 463 24.30 3.51 10.82
N VAL A 464 23.81 4.43 11.66
CA VAL A 464 23.99 5.87 11.45
C VAL A 464 25.47 6.22 11.29
N LYS A 465 26.35 5.66 12.12
CA LYS A 465 27.81 5.88 12.03
C LYS A 465 28.42 5.27 10.76
N GLU A 466 27.99 4.07 10.37
CA GLU A 466 28.41 3.44 9.11
C GLU A 466 27.96 4.24 7.88
N LYS A 467 26.77 4.84 7.92
CA LYS A 467 26.23 5.67 6.84
C LYS A 467 26.98 7.00 6.73
N TRP A 468 27.34 7.63 7.85
CA TRP A 468 28.19 8.82 7.83
C TRP A 468 29.53 8.60 7.11
N ALA A 469 30.16 7.43 7.28
CA ALA A 469 31.39 7.08 6.57
C ALA A 469 31.21 6.99 5.04
N LYS A 470 29.98 6.88 4.56
CA LYS A 470 29.60 6.86 3.14
C LYS A 470 28.95 8.18 2.67
N ASN A 471 29.05 9.26 3.45
CA ASN A 471 28.37 10.53 3.21
C ASN A 471 26.84 10.41 3.10
N LEU A 472 26.26 9.42 3.78
CA LEU A 472 24.82 9.23 3.92
C LEU A 472 24.37 9.70 5.31
N TYR A 473 23.44 10.64 5.34
CA TYR A 473 22.99 11.30 6.56
C TYR A 473 21.50 11.08 6.79
N VAL A 474 21.08 10.98 8.05
CA VAL A 474 19.66 10.81 8.38
C VAL A 474 18.91 12.07 7.95
N ALA A 475 17.96 11.91 7.03
CA ALA A 475 17.12 12.99 6.51
C ALA A 475 15.72 12.98 7.12
N SER A 476 15.20 11.81 7.46
CA SER A 476 13.91 11.65 8.14
C SER A 476 13.94 10.40 9.01
N ILE A 477 13.28 10.45 10.16
CA ILE A 477 13.10 9.31 11.03
C ILE A 477 11.69 9.29 11.60
N CYS A 478 11.10 8.10 11.68
CA CYS A 478 9.86 7.88 12.44
C CYS A 478 9.85 6.49 13.08
N TYR A 479 8.90 6.25 13.96
CA TYR A 479 8.70 4.97 14.62
C TYR A 479 7.25 4.53 14.43
N GLY A 480 7.03 3.32 13.93
CA GLY A 480 5.69 2.81 13.68
C GLY A 480 5.69 1.41 13.11
N ARG A 481 4.52 0.92 12.68
CA ARG A 481 4.36 -0.45 12.19
C ARG A 481 4.96 -0.63 10.79
N THR A 482 5.76 -1.67 10.60
CA THR A 482 6.59 -1.83 9.38
C THR A 482 6.70 -3.25 8.82
N THR A 483 6.29 -4.28 9.57
CA THR A 483 6.58 -5.67 9.20
C THR A 483 5.59 -6.26 8.21
N SER A 484 6.09 -6.68 7.05
CA SER A 484 5.55 -7.77 6.23
C SER A 484 5.94 -9.11 6.83
#